data_AF-A0A7Y6UK60-F1
#
_entry.id   AF-A0A7Y6UK60-F1
#
_cell.length_a   1.000
_cell.length_b   1.000
_cell.length_c   1.000
_cell.angle_alpha   90.00
_cell.angle_beta   90.00
_cell.angle_gamma   90.00
#
_symmetry.space_group_name_H-M   'P 1'
#
loop_
_entity.id
_entity.type
_entity.pdbx_description
1 polymer ?
#
loop_
_entity_poly.entity_id
_entity_poly.type
_entity_poly.pdbx_seq_one_letter_code
_entity_poly.pdbx_strand_id
1 'polypeptide(L)'
;MPDDRVEQLAAASGLAISSRTAAVAAWENMLAAARDAWPSVKLDENALAGYIGARLAGADVASALTTAPAADLALAAACAAQEPTAHAAFDAVLVEVDAAGASTGATQDQIEEVKQLLRVQLLVPRDGKPPGIAGYRGKGPLRGWVRITATRELIRHKKKAQREAPIERRLDHLLASGIDPALAALKAEYRAEFAVALREAIEDLSAEDRTLLRQQIVDNLSIDAIGAAYGVHRATAARWLNRARAELVTATHRRLAARLELPVEQIESVIRLVASQLDASVIRYLKDR
;
A
#
# COMPACT_ATOMS: atom_id res chain seq x y z
N MET A 1 -18.29 -22.20 18.50
CA MET A 1 -17.12 -22.45 19.37
C MET A 1 -15.86 -21.95 18.65
N PRO A 2 -14.73 -21.68 19.33
CA PRO A 2 -13.50 -21.23 18.68
C PRO A 2 -13.02 -22.17 17.57
N ASP A 3 -13.23 -23.47 17.73
CA ASP A 3 -12.93 -24.48 16.71
C ASP A 3 -13.68 -24.25 15.39
N ASP A 4 -14.95 -23.87 15.44
CA ASP A 4 -15.75 -23.57 14.24
C ASP A 4 -15.18 -22.36 13.48
N ARG A 5 -14.58 -21.40 14.19
CA ARG A 5 -13.99 -20.19 13.60
C ARG A 5 -12.70 -20.51 12.86
N VAL A 6 -11.87 -21.38 13.42
CA VAL A 6 -10.64 -21.84 12.76
C VAL A 6 -10.97 -22.57 11.46
N GLU A 7 -12.01 -23.40 11.46
CA GLU A 7 -12.47 -24.07 10.23
C GLU A 7 -13.02 -23.08 9.21
N GLN A 8 -13.80 -22.09 9.64
CA GLN A 8 -14.28 -21.02 8.77
C GLN A 8 -13.12 -20.21 8.15
N LEU A 9 -12.09 -19.90 8.94
CA LEU A 9 -10.88 -19.21 8.49
C LEU A 9 -10.11 -20.04 7.45
N ALA A 10 -9.93 -21.34 7.71
CA ALA A 10 -9.28 -22.24 6.77
C ALA A 10 -10.07 -22.35 5.46
N ALA A 11 -11.39 -22.51 5.55
CA ALA A 11 -12.26 -22.59 4.38
C ALA A 11 -12.24 -21.31 3.53
N ALA A 12 -12.25 -20.13 4.17
CA ALA A 12 -12.25 -18.85 3.48
C ALA A 12 -10.87 -18.45 2.91
N SER A 13 -9.78 -18.90 3.54
CA SER A 13 -8.40 -18.58 3.13
C SER A 13 -7.77 -19.61 2.19
N GLY A 14 -8.27 -20.85 2.22
CA GLY A 14 -7.62 -22.01 1.58
C GLY A 14 -6.34 -22.48 2.28
N LEU A 15 -6.02 -21.94 3.46
CA LEU A 15 -4.83 -22.30 4.21
C LEU A 15 -5.02 -23.59 5.01
N ALA A 16 -3.93 -24.33 5.18
CA ALA A 16 -3.93 -25.52 6.02
C ALA A 16 -4.00 -25.17 7.51
N ILE A 17 -4.59 -26.08 8.31
CA ILE A 17 -4.53 -26.04 9.77
C ILE A 17 -3.44 -27.03 10.22
N SER A 18 -2.20 -26.57 10.28
CA SER A 18 -1.05 -27.41 10.68
C SER A 18 -1.11 -27.85 12.14
N SER A 19 -1.64 -27.00 13.02
CA SER A 19 -1.92 -27.32 14.42
C SER A 19 -3.21 -26.62 14.85
N ARG A 20 -4.22 -27.41 15.20
CA ARG A 20 -5.53 -26.89 15.62
C ARG A 20 -5.43 -26.06 16.89
N THR A 21 -4.72 -26.57 17.90
CA THR A 21 -4.49 -25.85 19.16
C THR A 21 -3.80 -24.51 18.93
N ALA A 22 -2.80 -24.45 18.04
CA ALA A 22 -2.11 -23.20 17.72
C ALA A 22 -3.03 -22.21 16.98
N ALA A 23 -3.85 -22.70 16.05
CA ALA A 23 -4.78 -21.85 15.31
C ALA A 23 -5.89 -21.27 16.21
N VAL A 24 -6.43 -22.07 17.13
CA VAL A 24 -7.41 -21.61 18.14
C VAL A 24 -6.78 -20.54 19.04
N ALA A 25 -5.58 -20.78 19.57
CA ALA A 25 -4.87 -19.81 20.40
C ALA A 25 -4.56 -18.52 19.64
N ALA A 26 -4.14 -18.59 18.37
CA ALA A 26 -3.88 -17.43 17.54
C ALA A 26 -5.16 -16.60 17.28
N TRP A 27 -6.30 -17.27 17.06
CA TRP A 27 -7.60 -16.62 16.93
C TRP A 27 -8.03 -15.91 18.22
N GLU A 28 -7.91 -16.58 19.36
CA GLU A 28 -8.25 -16.00 20.67
C GLU A 28 -7.37 -14.79 21.01
N ASN A 29 -6.07 -14.86 20.72
CA ASN A 29 -5.14 -13.74 20.90
C ASN A 29 -5.49 -12.54 20.01
N MET A 30 -5.86 -12.80 18.75
CA MET A 30 -6.33 -11.77 17.83
C MET A 30 -7.61 -11.10 18.34
N LEU A 31 -8.58 -11.89 18.84
CA LEU A 31 -9.81 -11.35 19.43
C LEU A 31 -9.53 -10.52 20.68
N ALA A 32 -8.63 -10.98 21.56
CA ALA A 32 -8.24 -10.26 22.75
C ALA A 32 -7.60 -8.90 22.39
N ALA A 33 -6.64 -8.88 21.46
CA ALA A 33 -6.01 -7.65 21.00
C ALA A 33 -6.99 -6.68 20.33
N ALA A 34 -7.96 -7.20 19.58
CA ALA A 34 -9.02 -6.39 18.97
C ALA A 34 -9.95 -5.76 20.01
N ARG A 35 -10.35 -6.52 21.04
CA ARG A 35 -11.21 -6.04 22.14
C ARG A 35 -10.49 -5.01 23.02
N ASP A 36 -9.19 -5.19 23.23
CA ASP A 36 -8.36 -4.23 23.97
C ASP A 36 -8.22 -2.89 23.24
N ALA A 37 -7.94 -2.94 21.93
CA ALA A 37 -7.83 -1.73 21.10
C ALA A 37 -9.19 -1.03 20.87
N TRP A 38 -10.29 -1.80 20.80
CA TRP A 38 -11.63 -1.29 20.50
C TRP A 38 -12.70 -1.79 21.48
N PRO A 39 -12.67 -1.38 22.76
CA PRO A 39 -13.55 -1.96 23.80
C PRO A 39 -15.04 -1.70 23.58
N SER A 40 -15.38 -0.61 22.89
CA SER A 40 -16.76 -0.23 22.57
C SER A 40 -17.32 -0.91 21.33
N VAL A 41 -16.47 -1.56 20.51
CA VAL A 41 -16.88 -2.14 19.24
C VAL A 41 -17.42 -3.54 19.46
N LYS A 42 -18.66 -3.77 19.01
CA LYS A 42 -19.25 -5.10 19.00
C LYS A 42 -18.66 -5.92 17.86
N LEU A 43 -17.96 -7.00 18.20
CA LEU A 43 -17.36 -7.91 17.23
C LEU A 43 -18.23 -9.14 17.04
N ASP A 44 -18.84 -9.27 15.86
CA ASP A 44 -19.42 -10.54 15.40
C ASP A 44 -18.28 -11.45 14.92
N GLU A 45 -17.98 -12.48 15.70
CA GLU A 45 -16.91 -13.42 15.41
C GLU A 45 -17.10 -14.17 14.07
N ASN A 46 -18.33 -14.39 13.61
CA ASN A 46 -18.61 -15.04 12.33
C ASN A 46 -18.24 -14.12 11.17
N ALA A 47 -18.69 -12.87 11.24
CA ALA A 47 -18.41 -11.86 10.24
C ALA A 47 -16.91 -11.55 10.19
N LEU A 48 -16.29 -11.48 11.37
CA LEU A 48 -14.85 -11.27 11.52
C LEU A 48 -14.04 -12.42 10.91
N ALA A 49 -14.37 -13.67 11.25
CA ALA A 49 -13.69 -14.84 10.70
C ALA A 49 -13.82 -14.90 9.16
N GLY A 50 -15.00 -14.62 8.60
CA GLY A 50 -15.19 -14.54 7.16
C GLY A 50 -14.39 -13.42 6.51
N TYR A 51 -14.39 -12.22 7.11
CA TYR A 51 -13.64 -11.07 6.61
C TYR A 51 -12.13 -11.31 6.63
N ILE A 52 -11.61 -11.82 7.75
CA ILE A 52 -10.18 -12.09 7.91
C ILE A 52 -9.75 -13.25 7.05
N GLY A 53 -10.50 -14.35 7.04
CA GLY A 53 -10.18 -15.55 6.26
C GLY A 53 -9.98 -15.24 4.77
N ALA A 54 -10.85 -14.42 4.16
CA ALA A 54 -10.71 -14.00 2.77
C ALA A 54 -9.46 -13.12 2.46
N ARG A 55 -8.69 -12.75 3.48
CA ARG A 55 -7.51 -11.87 3.41
C ARG A 55 -6.25 -12.49 3.98
N LEU A 56 -6.35 -13.62 4.67
CA LEU A 56 -5.19 -14.35 5.18
C LEU A 56 -4.37 -14.91 4.02
N ALA A 57 -3.05 -14.82 4.17
CA ALA A 57 -2.08 -15.44 3.27
C ALA A 57 -0.92 -15.95 4.10
N GLY A 58 -0.35 -17.09 3.73
CA GLY A 58 0.72 -17.73 4.49
C GLY A 58 0.81 -19.22 4.21
N ALA A 59 1.57 -19.93 5.04
CA ALA A 59 1.67 -21.39 4.97
C ALA A 59 0.52 -22.08 5.70
N ASP A 60 0.07 -21.51 6.82
CA ASP A 60 -0.99 -22.07 7.66
C ASP A 60 -1.79 -20.97 8.38
N VAL A 61 -2.98 -21.32 8.87
CA VAL A 61 -3.90 -20.38 9.53
C VAL A 61 -3.28 -19.72 10.78
N ALA A 62 -2.55 -20.47 11.61
CA ALA A 62 -2.04 -19.95 12.87
C ALA A 62 -0.98 -18.87 12.62
N SER A 63 0.01 -19.15 11.76
CA SER A 63 1.06 -18.19 11.43
C SER A 63 0.50 -16.94 10.72
N ALA A 64 -0.49 -17.11 9.85
CA ALA A 64 -1.16 -16.00 9.17
C ALA A 64 -1.93 -15.11 10.16
N LEU A 65 -2.61 -15.68 11.15
CA LEU A 65 -3.30 -14.91 12.20
C LEU A 65 -2.33 -14.14 13.10
N THR A 66 -1.21 -14.75 13.49
CA THR A 66 -0.21 -14.11 14.38
C THR A 66 0.43 -12.88 13.75
N THR A 67 0.59 -12.86 12.42
CA THR A 67 1.22 -11.74 11.70
C THR A 67 0.23 -10.67 11.24
N ALA A 68 -1.07 -10.97 11.25
CA ALA A 68 -2.10 -10.06 10.79
C ALA A 68 -2.36 -8.92 11.79
N PRO A 69 -2.64 -7.68 11.32
CA PRO A 69 -2.93 -6.56 12.21
C PRO A 69 -4.33 -6.71 12.82
N ALA A 70 -4.40 -7.38 13.97
CA ALA A 70 -5.62 -7.81 14.65
C ALA A 70 -6.64 -6.68 14.86
N ALA A 71 -6.24 -5.61 15.54
CA ALA A 71 -7.12 -4.49 15.88
C ALA A 71 -7.70 -3.79 14.64
N ASP A 72 -6.87 -3.59 13.62
CA ASP A 72 -7.26 -2.90 12.39
C ASP A 72 -8.19 -3.75 11.53
N LEU A 73 -7.90 -5.04 11.40
CA LEU A 73 -8.77 -5.97 10.67
C LEU A 73 -10.11 -6.13 11.37
N ALA A 74 -10.13 -6.15 12.70
CA ALA A 74 -11.36 -6.24 13.48
C ALA A 74 -12.25 -5.00 13.30
N LEU A 75 -11.68 -3.80 13.43
CA LEU A 75 -12.43 -2.57 13.19
C LEU A 75 -12.96 -2.50 11.75
N ALA A 76 -12.12 -2.83 10.76
CA ALA A 76 -12.52 -2.82 9.36
C ALA A 76 -13.62 -3.85 9.05
N ALA A 77 -13.53 -5.05 9.63
CA ALA A 77 -14.55 -6.09 9.48
C ALA A 77 -15.89 -5.63 10.08
N ALA A 78 -15.88 -5.08 11.29
CA ALA A 78 -17.09 -4.58 11.94
C ALA A 78 -17.70 -3.39 11.17
N CYS A 79 -16.87 -2.48 10.64
CA CYS A 79 -17.33 -1.40 9.77
C CYS A 79 -17.97 -1.94 8.47
N ALA A 80 -17.34 -2.94 7.84
CA ALA A 80 -17.86 -3.58 6.63
C ALA A 80 -19.19 -4.31 6.91
N ALA A 81 -19.34 -4.90 8.09
CA ALA A 81 -20.55 -5.54 8.58
C ALA A 81 -21.66 -4.55 9.00
N GLN A 82 -21.45 -3.24 8.83
CA GLN A 82 -22.40 -2.18 9.18
C GLN A 82 -22.73 -2.11 10.69
N GLU A 83 -21.76 -2.45 11.53
CA GLU A 83 -21.92 -2.36 12.98
C GLU A 83 -21.85 -0.88 13.45
N PRO A 84 -22.90 -0.33 14.08
CA PRO A 84 -22.92 1.08 14.49
C PRO A 84 -21.80 1.46 15.46
N THR A 85 -21.46 0.56 16.38
CA THR A 85 -20.38 0.82 17.34
C THR A 85 -19.01 0.91 16.65
N ALA A 86 -18.81 0.18 15.55
CA ALA A 86 -17.61 0.28 14.73
C ALA A 86 -17.54 1.58 13.94
N HIS A 87 -18.66 2.06 13.39
CA HIS A 87 -18.70 3.34 12.69
C HIS A 87 -18.34 4.51 13.61
N ALA A 88 -18.83 4.49 14.85
CA ALA A 88 -18.46 5.48 15.86
C ALA A 88 -16.96 5.38 16.23
N ALA A 89 -16.44 4.17 16.43
CA ALA A 89 -15.01 3.97 16.73
C ALA A 89 -14.10 4.39 15.56
N PHE A 90 -14.57 4.30 14.32
CA PHE A 90 -13.82 4.69 13.13
C PHE A 90 -13.50 6.20 13.10
N ASP A 91 -14.22 7.04 13.85
CA ASP A 91 -13.88 8.46 13.98
C ASP A 91 -12.46 8.67 14.55
N ALA A 92 -11.97 7.76 15.41
CA ALA A 92 -10.60 7.80 15.91
C ALA A 92 -9.56 7.57 14.79
N VAL A 93 -9.93 6.92 13.69
CA VAL A 93 -9.09 6.74 12.50
C VAL A 93 -9.17 7.95 11.58
N LEU A 94 -10.32 8.65 11.55
CA LEU A 94 -10.51 9.85 10.71
C LEU A 94 -9.69 11.06 11.14
N VAL A 95 -9.08 11.04 12.33
CA VAL A 95 -8.05 12.04 12.73
C VAL A 95 -6.86 12.06 11.75
N GLU A 96 -6.63 10.98 11.01
CA GLU A 96 -5.59 10.92 9.97
C GLU A 96 -5.85 11.87 8.80
N VAL A 97 -7.10 12.32 8.62
CA VAL A 97 -7.45 13.33 7.63
C VAL A 97 -6.86 14.68 8.00
N ASP A 98 -6.71 14.99 9.29
CA ASP A 98 -6.07 16.23 9.74
C ASP A 98 -4.58 16.27 9.34
N ALA A 99 -3.87 15.16 9.53
CA ALA A 99 -2.47 15.02 9.10
C ALA A 99 -2.34 15.08 7.56
N ALA A 100 -3.29 14.48 6.83
CA ALA A 100 -3.36 14.59 5.37
C ALA A 100 -3.67 16.03 4.91
N GLY A 101 -4.49 16.76 5.66
CA GLY A 101 -4.81 18.17 5.43
C GLY A 101 -3.58 19.06 5.59
N ALA A 102 -2.85 18.90 6.68
CA ALA A 102 -1.61 19.64 6.95
C ALA A 102 -0.58 19.46 5.83
N SER A 103 -0.38 18.24 5.35
CA SER A 103 0.57 17.94 4.26
C SER A 103 0.14 18.48 2.88
N THR A 104 -1.16 18.71 2.67
CA THR A 104 -1.70 19.23 1.39
C THR A 104 -1.99 20.72 1.39
N GLY A 105 -1.80 21.38 2.54
CA GLY A 105 -2.16 22.78 2.77
C GLY A 105 -3.67 23.02 2.63
N ALA A 106 -4.49 22.05 3.04
CA ALA A 106 -5.94 22.17 3.01
C ALA A 106 -6.44 23.07 4.15
N THR A 107 -7.54 23.78 3.93
CA THR A 107 -8.22 24.55 4.99
C THR A 107 -9.00 23.62 5.92
N GLN A 108 -9.36 24.09 7.11
CA GLN A 108 -10.15 23.29 8.05
C GLN A 108 -11.49 22.85 7.45
N ASP A 109 -12.17 23.72 6.70
CA ASP A 109 -13.44 23.38 6.04
C ASP A 109 -13.27 22.25 5.02
N GLN A 110 -12.16 22.24 4.27
CA GLN A 110 -11.84 21.17 3.32
C GLN A 110 -11.54 19.85 4.03
N ILE A 111 -10.86 19.92 5.17
CA ILE A 111 -10.57 18.75 6.00
C ILE A 111 -11.87 18.13 6.52
N GLU A 112 -12.78 18.94 7.08
CA GLU A 112 -14.07 18.47 7.59
C GLU A 112 -14.97 17.94 6.47
N GLU A 113 -14.98 18.58 5.29
CA GLU A 113 -15.68 18.07 4.11
C GLU A 113 -15.16 16.70 3.70
N VAL A 114 -13.84 16.50 3.66
CA VAL A 114 -13.24 15.20 3.34
C VAL A 114 -13.50 14.15 4.43
N LYS A 115 -13.49 14.51 5.72
CA LYS A 115 -13.89 13.58 6.79
C LYS A 115 -15.32 13.08 6.55
N GLN A 116 -16.25 13.99 6.25
CA GLN A 116 -17.63 13.62 5.95
C GLN A 116 -17.74 12.76 4.69
N LEU A 117 -17.00 13.10 3.64
CA LEU A 117 -16.94 12.31 2.41
C LEU A 117 -16.44 10.88 2.68
N LEU A 118 -15.38 10.73 3.47
CA LEU A 118 -14.80 9.43 3.80
C LEU A 118 -15.72 8.59 4.67
N ARG A 119 -16.47 9.17 5.62
CA ARG A 119 -17.53 8.42 6.34
C ARG A 119 -18.47 7.74 5.37
N VAL A 120 -18.93 8.49 4.36
CA VAL A 120 -19.88 7.94 3.40
C VAL A 120 -19.22 6.96 2.44
N GLN A 121 -18.03 7.27 1.90
CA GLN A 121 -17.35 6.38 0.94
C GLN A 121 -16.84 5.09 1.58
N LEU A 122 -16.31 5.17 2.79
CA LEU A 122 -15.65 4.05 3.46
C LEU A 122 -16.63 3.21 4.26
N LEU A 123 -17.68 3.77 4.85
CA LEU A 123 -18.55 3.05 5.79
C LEU A 123 -19.90 2.68 5.20
N VAL A 124 -20.37 3.37 4.15
CA VAL A 124 -21.73 3.17 3.62
C VAL A 124 -21.71 2.40 2.29
N PRO A 125 -22.42 1.26 2.17
CA PRO A 125 -22.62 0.56 0.91
C PRO A 125 -23.40 1.44 -0.08
N ARG A 126 -23.06 1.37 -1.36
CA ARG A 126 -23.72 2.17 -2.42
C ARG A 126 -23.92 1.38 -3.69
N ASP A 127 -25.09 1.50 -4.31
CA ASP A 127 -25.42 0.88 -5.60
C ASP A 127 -25.14 -0.64 -5.62
N GLY A 128 -25.45 -1.33 -4.52
CA GLY A 128 -25.18 -2.77 -4.35
C GLY A 128 -23.70 -3.13 -4.18
N LYS A 129 -22.79 -2.15 -4.13
CA LYS A 129 -21.36 -2.36 -3.85
C LYS A 129 -21.08 -2.32 -2.35
N PRO A 130 -20.14 -3.15 -1.87
CA PRO A 130 -19.72 -3.10 -0.47
C PRO A 130 -19.10 -1.73 -0.13
N PRO A 131 -19.10 -1.34 1.16
CA PRO A 131 -18.52 -0.08 1.60
C PRO A 131 -17.00 -0.08 1.34
N GLY A 132 -16.41 1.10 1.10
CA GLY A 132 -15.00 1.21 0.69
C GLY A 132 -14.01 0.57 1.66
N ILE A 133 -14.32 0.54 2.96
CA ILE A 133 -13.52 -0.12 4.00
C ILE A 133 -13.34 -1.61 3.75
N ALA A 134 -14.26 -2.27 3.04
CA ALA A 134 -14.13 -3.67 2.64
C ALA A 134 -12.92 -3.89 1.69
N GLY A 135 -12.40 -2.84 1.07
CA GLY A 135 -11.16 -2.88 0.29
C GLY A 135 -9.89 -3.04 1.14
N TYR A 136 -9.95 -2.77 2.45
CA TYR A 136 -8.80 -2.91 3.33
C TYR A 136 -8.41 -4.39 3.51
N ARG A 137 -7.15 -4.71 3.20
CA ARG A 137 -6.63 -6.09 3.18
C ARG A 137 -5.79 -6.47 4.40
N GLY A 138 -5.60 -5.57 5.37
CA GLY A 138 -4.70 -5.82 6.51
C GLY A 138 -3.21 -5.80 6.15
N LYS A 139 -2.85 -5.21 5.00
CA LYS A 139 -1.47 -5.08 4.53
C LYS A 139 -0.89 -3.75 5.00
N GLY A 140 -0.50 -3.72 6.27
CA GLY A 140 -0.06 -2.54 7.01
C GLY A 140 -1.20 -1.83 7.75
N PRO A 141 -0.90 -0.80 8.57
CA PRO A 141 -1.87 -0.21 9.48
C PRO A 141 -3.04 0.48 8.77
N LEU A 142 -4.24 0.37 9.33
CA LEU A 142 -5.46 0.97 8.80
C LEU A 142 -5.35 2.50 8.71
N ARG A 143 -4.71 3.13 9.70
CA ARG A 143 -4.47 4.58 9.74
C ARG A 143 -3.71 5.07 8.51
N GLY A 144 -2.65 4.37 8.08
CA GLY A 144 -1.89 4.72 6.89
C GLY A 144 -2.71 4.58 5.60
N TRP A 145 -3.52 3.52 5.52
CA TRP A 145 -4.43 3.31 4.38
C TRP A 145 -5.49 4.43 4.28
N VAL A 146 -6.07 4.85 5.41
CA VAL A 146 -7.01 5.98 5.47
C VAL A 146 -6.31 7.29 5.11
N ARG A 147 -5.09 7.54 5.61
CA ARG A 147 -4.31 8.74 5.28
C ARG A 147 -4.10 8.88 3.78
N ILE A 148 -3.71 7.81 3.08
CA ILE A 148 -3.55 7.81 1.62
C ILE A 148 -4.87 8.13 0.91
N THR A 149 -5.96 7.53 1.38
CA THR A 149 -7.29 7.76 0.80
C THR A 149 -7.72 9.22 1.00
N ALA A 150 -7.48 9.77 2.19
CA ALA A 150 -7.74 11.17 2.53
C ALA A 150 -6.94 12.15 1.67
N THR A 151 -5.62 11.94 1.53
CA THR A 151 -4.77 12.79 0.68
C THR A 151 -5.26 12.84 -0.77
N ARG A 152 -5.70 11.70 -1.32
CA ARG A 152 -6.25 11.64 -2.68
C ARG A 152 -7.53 12.46 -2.82
N GLU A 153 -8.46 12.32 -1.87
CA GLU A 153 -9.71 13.08 -1.89
C GLU A 153 -9.48 14.58 -1.66
N LEU A 154 -8.56 14.98 -0.78
CA LEU A 154 -8.17 16.38 -0.58
C LEU A 154 -7.60 17.01 -1.85
N ILE A 155 -6.69 16.31 -2.55
CA ILE A 155 -6.13 16.78 -3.84
C ILE A 155 -7.24 16.91 -4.89
N ARG A 156 -8.16 15.94 -4.94
CA ARG A 156 -9.30 15.96 -5.87
C ARG A 156 -10.24 17.13 -5.58
N HIS A 157 -10.58 17.38 -4.31
CA HIS A 157 -11.40 18.52 -3.89
C HIS A 157 -10.73 19.84 -4.25
N LYS A 158 -9.43 19.99 -3.98
CA LYS A 158 -8.66 21.19 -4.35
C LYS A 158 -8.68 21.46 -5.85
N LYS A 159 -8.47 20.42 -6.67
CA LYS A 159 -8.57 20.53 -8.14
C LYS A 159 -9.98 20.88 -8.63
N LYS A 160 -11.02 20.38 -7.97
CA LYS A 160 -12.41 20.71 -8.31
C LYS A 160 -12.73 22.16 -7.97
N ALA A 161 -12.41 22.61 -6.75
CA ALA A 161 -12.56 24.00 -6.32
C ALA A 161 -11.79 24.97 -7.23
N GLN A 162 -10.59 24.60 -7.67
CA GLN A 162 -9.81 25.38 -8.66
C GLN A 162 -10.50 25.48 -10.02
N ARG A 163 -11.21 24.44 -10.48
CA ARG A 163 -11.94 24.49 -11.76
C ARG A 163 -13.21 25.33 -11.67
N GLU A 164 -13.86 25.34 -10.52
CA GLU A 164 -15.13 26.06 -10.26
C GLU A 164 -14.89 27.53 -9.85
N ALA A 165 -13.65 27.94 -9.60
CA ALA A 165 -13.29 29.32 -9.30
C ALA A 165 -13.50 30.28 -10.50
N PRO A 166 -13.79 31.58 -10.24
CA PRO A 166 -13.86 32.62 -11.27
C PRO A 166 -12.57 32.67 -12.11
N ILE A 167 -12.72 33.10 -13.37
CA ILE A 167 -11.64 33.09 -14.37
C ILE A 167 -10.41 33.89 -13.90
N GLU A 168 -10.58 35.04 -13.22
CA GLU A 168 -9.45 35.81 -12.69
C GLU A 168 -8.64 35.00 -11.67
N ARG A 169 -9.29 34.36 -10.69
CA ARG A 169 -8.62 33.51 -9.69
C ARG A 169 -7.98 32.27 -10.30
N ARG A 170 -8.56 31.72 -11.38
CA ARG A 170 -7.97 30.61 -12.12
C ARG A 170 -6.70 31.01 -12.85
N LEU A 171 -6.64 32.23 -13.39
CA LEU A 171 -5.47 32.76 -14.06
C LEU A 171 -4.33 33.02 -13.06
N ASP A 172 -4.64 33.62 -11.91
CA ASP A 172 -3.69 33.82 -10.81
C ASP A 172 -3.10 32.49 -10.31
N HIS A 173 -3.96 31.47 -10.15
CA HIS A 173 -3.51 30.12 -9.78
C HIS A 173 -2.71 29.43 -10.88
N LEU A 174 -3.08 29.56 -12.16
CA LEU A 174 -2.34 28.99 -13.29
C LEU A 174 -0.90 29.56 -13.34
N LEU A 175 -0.76 30.86 -13.14
CA LEU A 175 0.51 31.56 -13.06
C LEU A 175 1.33 31.15 -11.81
N ALA A 176 0.66 30.85 -10.68
CA ALA A 176 1.30 30.32 -9.48
C ALA A 176 1.59 28.80 -9.53
N SER A 177 0.98 28.06 -10.45
CA SER A 177 0.96 26.58 -10.49
C SER A 177 1.98 25.93 -11.43
N GLY A 178 3.04 26.64 -11.81
CA GLY A 178 4.19 26.03 -12.51
C GLY A 178 4.76 24.89 -11.68
N ILE A 179 4.22 23.67 -11.88
CA ILE A 179 4.32 22.49 -11.00
C ILE A 179 4.02 22.88 -9.54
N ASP A 180 2.82 22.57 -9.04
CA ASP A 180 2.44 22.74 -7.62
C ASP A 180 3.66 22.49 -6.70
N PRO A 181 4.26 23.54 -6.10
CA PRO A 181 5.55 23.44 -5.42
C PRO A 181 5.55 22.41 -4.30
N ALA A 182 4.39 22.18 -3.68
CA ALA A 182 4.23 21.15 -2.65
C ALA A 182 4.27 19.74 -3.24
N LEU A 183 3.61 19.52 -4.39
CA LEU A 183 3.69 18.26 -5.13
C LEU A 183 5.09 18.05 -5.75
N ALA A 184 5.75 19.13 -6.17
CA ALA A 184 7.11 19.11 -6.68
C ALA A 184 8.12 18.74 -5.57
N ALA A 185 8.00 19.37 -4.40
CA ALA A 185 8.83 19.09 -3.23
C ALA A 185 8.62 17.67 -2.73
N LEU A 186 7.36 17.22 -2.62
CA LEU A 186 7.02 15.85 -2.20
C LEU A 186 7.52 14.80 -3.21
N LYS A 187 7.38 15.08 -4.52
CA LYS A 187 7.97 14.22 -5.55
C LYS A 187 9.50 14.24 -5.51
N ALA A 188 10.13 15.36 -5.19
CA ALA A 188 11.57 15.47 -5.07
C ALA A 188 12.11 14.69 -3.86
N GLU A 189 11.42 14.77 -2.72
CA GLU A 189 11.70 14.01 -1.50
C GLU A 189 11.57 12.51 -1.76
N TYR A 190 10.44 12.05 -2.33
CA TYR A 190 10.27 10.64 -2.68
C TYR A 190 11.23 10.17 -3.79
N ARG A 191 11.64 11.05 -4.70
CA ARG A 191 12.67 10.75 -5.70
C ARG A 191 14.03 10.56 -5.05
N ALA A 192 14.38 11.38 -4.05
CA ALA A 192 15.62 11.25 -3.31
C ALA A 192 15.66 9.89 -2.57
N GLU A 193 14.59 9.56 -1.84
CA GLU A 193 14.50 8.27 -1.14
C GLU A 193 14.49 7.07 -2.09
N PHE A 194 13.78 7.16 -3.23
CA PHE A 194 13.84 6.14 -4.28
C PHE A 194 15.24 5.98 -4.86
N ALA A 195 15.94 7.09 -5.13
CA ALA A 195 17.28 7.05 -5.69
C ALA A 195 18.29 6.38 -4.75
N VAL A 196 18.17 6.61 -3.44
CA VAL A 196 19.04 5.96 -2.46
C VAL A 196 18.67 4.48 -2.33
N ALA A 197 17.38 4.14 -2.22
CA ALA A 197 16.91 2.76 -2.16
C ALA A 197 17.32 1.94 -3.39
N LEU A 198 17.25 2.52 -4.59
CA LEU A 198 17.67 1.90 -5.85
C LEU A 198 19.19 1.68 -5.88
N ARG A 199 19.98 2.64 -5.42
CA ARG A 199 21.46 2.50 -5.36
C ARG A 199 21.85 1.35 -4.44
N GLU A 200 21.31 1.33 -3.23
CA GLU A 200 21.56 0.27 -2.26
C GLU A 200 21.10 -1.10 -2.79
N ALA A 201 19.99 -1.15 -3.54
CA ALA A 201 19.53 -2.38 -4.18
C ALA A 201 20.48 -2.85 -5.30
N ILE A 202 21.05 -1.93 -6.09
CA ILE A 202 22.06 -2.27 -7.11
C ILE A 202 23.35 -2.77 -6.46
N GLU A 203 23.74 -2.21 -5.32
CA GLU A 203 24.92 -2.62 -4.55
C GLU A 203 24.79 -4.02 -3.94
N ASP A 204 23.59 -4.40 -3.52
CA ASP A 204 23.28 -5.73 -2.99
C ASP A 204 23.17 -6.81 -4.07
N LEU A 205 22.94 -6.44 -5.35
CA LEU A 205 22.89 -7.41 -6.43
C LEU A 205 24.23 -8.09 -6.64
N SER A 206 24.18 -9.36 -7.05
CA SER A 206 25.35 -10.12 -7.48
C SER A 206 26.09 -9.41 -8.62
N ALA A 207 27.40 -9.61 -8.70
CA ALA A 207 28.22 -9.01 -9.76
C ALA A 207 27.76 -9.45 -11.17
N GLU A 208 27.29 -10.69 -11.30
CA GLU A 208 26.72 -11.23 -12.53
C GLU A 208 25.41 -10.52 -12.91
N ASP A 209 24.47 -10.40 -11.98
CA ASP A 209 23.16 -9.77 -12.25
C ASP A 209 23.30 -8.28 -12.55
N ARG A 210 24.22 -7.59 -11.87
CA ARG A 210 24.56 -6.19 -12.14
C ARG A 210 25.13 -6.02 -13.54
N THR A 211 26.02 -6.92 -13.96
CA THR A 211 26.64 -6.88 -15.29
C THR A 211 25.61 -7.12 -16.39
N LEU A 212 24.73 -8.11 -16.22
CA LEU A 212 23.62 -8.39 -17.15
C LEU A 212 22.68 -7.20 -17.29
N LEU A 213 22.30 -6.57 -16.17
CA LEU A 213 21.45 -5.38 -16.18
C LEU A 213 22.15 -4.18 -16.84
N ARG A 214 23.46 -4.00 -16.62
CA ARG A 214 24.25 -2.96 -17.27
C ARG A 214 24.29 -3.16 -18.80
N GLN A 215 24.58 -4.35 -19.26
CA GLN A 215 24.59 -4.66 -20.70
C GLN A 215 23.24 -4.43 -21.38
N GLN A 216 22.14 -4.77 -20.69
CA GLN A 216 20.81 -4.55 -21.25
C GLN A 216 20.37 -3.07 -21.22
N ILE A 217 20.66 -2.34 -20.15
CA ILE A 217 20.07 -1.00 -19.89
C ILE A 217 21.01 0.13 -20.33
N VAL A 218 22.31 -0.05 -20.16
CA VAL A 218 23.34 0.96 -20.50
C VAL A 218 23.86 0.73 -21.91
N ASP A 219 24.24 -0.52 -22.22
CA ASP A 219 24.86 -0.87 -23.49
C ASP A 219 23.81 -1.26 -24.57
N ASN A 220 22.53 -1.34 -24.17
CA ASN A 220 21.37 -1.65 -25.03
C ASN A 220 21.51 -2.95 -25.84
N LEU A 221 22.21 -3.95 -25.29
CA LEU A 221 22.31 -5.27 -25.92
C LEU A 221 20.92 -5.93 -25.97
N SER A 222 20.66 -6.69 -27.04
CA SER A 222 19.48 -7.55 -27.12
C SER A 222 19.70 -8.85 -26.34
N ILE A 223 18.61 -9.54 -26.00
CA ILE A 223 18.66 -10.87 -25.36
C ILE A 223 19.48 -11.86 -26.21
N ASP A 224 19.40 -11.75 -27.54
CA ASP A 224 20.17 -12.59 -28.46
C ASP A 224 21.67 -12.25 -28.41
N ALA A 225 22.04 -10.97 -28.31
CA ALA A 225 23.42 -10.53 -28.17
C ALA A 225 24.01 -10.93 -26.80
N ILE A 226 23.21 -10.86 -25.72
CA ILE A 226 23.58 -11.37 -24.40
C ILE A 226 23.77 -12.88 -24.45
N GLY A 227 22.85 -13.62 -25.09
CA GLY A 227 23.00 -15.07 -25.28
C GLY A 227 24.29 -15.44 -25.99
N ALA A 228 24.62 -14.73 -27.08
CA ALA A 228 25.87 -14.91 -27.80
C ALA A 228 27.12 -14.59 -26.95
N ALA A 229 27.09 -13.49 -26.19
CA ALA A 229 28.21 -13.06 -25.35
C ALA A 229 28.56 -14.05 -24.22
N TYR A 230 27.55 -14.73 -23.66
CA TYR A 230 27.72 -15.73 -22.60
C TYR A 230 27.73 -17.18 -23.11
N GLY A 231 27.60 -17.42 -24.42
CA GLY A 231 27.57 -18.76 -25.00
C GLY A 231 26.31 -19.57 -24.63
N VAL A 232 25.19 -18.91 -24.34
CA VAL A 232 23.92 -19.54 -23.92
C VAL A 232 22.78 -19.27 -24.90
N HIS A 233 21.78 -20.14 -24.90
CA HIS A 233 20.58 -19.95 -25.72
C HIS A 233 19.78 -18.71 -25.28
N ARG A 234 19.14 -18.00 -26.23
CA ARG A 234 18.32 -16.79 -25.96
C ARG A 234 17.31 -16.96 -24.81
N ALA A 235 16.72 -18.15 -24.70
CA ALA A 235 15.75 -18.46 -23.65
C ALA A 235 16.38 -18.48 -22.25
N THR A 236 17.64 -18.89 -22.14
CA THR A 236 18.41 -18.87 -20.89
C THR A 236 18.83 -17.45 -20.54
N ALA A 237 19.33 -16.68 -21.50
CA ALA A 237 19.63 -15.25 -21.31
C ALA A 237 18.39 -14.45 -20.87
N ALA A 238 17.23 -14.70 -21.48
CA ALA A 238 15.96 -14.08 -21.09
C ALA A 238 15.57 -14.41 -19.65
N ARG A 239 15.72 -15.67 -19.23
CA ARG A 239 15.43 -16.09 -17.85
C ARG A 239 16.36 -15.43 -16.84
N TRP A 240 17.65 -15.33 -17.14
CA TRP A 240 18.62 -14.65 -16.28
C TRP A 240 18.31 -13.16 -16.13
N LEU A 241 18.01 -12.48 -17.23
CA LEU A 241 17.65 -11.06 -17.22
C LEU A 241 16.35 -10.80 -16.45
N ASN A 242 15.34 -11.65 -16.64
CA ASN A 242 14.08 -11.55 -15.91
C ASN A 242 14.27 -11.77 -14.41
N ARG A 243 15.11 -12.72 -14.01
CA ARG A 243 15.48 -12.96 -12.61
C ARG A 243 16.18 -11.72 -12.02
N ALA A 244 17.22 -11.22 -12.67
CA ALA A 244 17.96 -10.05 -12.24
C ALA A 244 17.05 -8.80 -12.10
N ARG A 245 16.12 -8.60 -13.04
CA ARG A 245 15.14 -7.51 -12.99
C ARG A 245 14.15 -7.68 -11.83
N ALA A 246 13.63 -8.89 -11.61
CA ALA A 246 12.70 -9.18 -10.51
C ALA A 246 13.37 -8.98 -9.15
N GLU A 247 14.64 -9.36 -9.03
CA GLU A 247 15.44 -9.20 -7.83
C GLU A 247 15.72 -7.72 -7.53
N LEU A 248 16.12 -6.93 -8.55
CA LEU A 248 16.30 -5.49 -8.41
C LEU A 248 15.02 -4.78 -7.95
N VAL A 249 13.88 -5.12 -8.55
CA VAL A 249 12.57 -4.53 -8.20
C VAL A 249 12.21 -4.87 -6.75
N THR A 250 12.33 -6.14 -6.37
CA THR A 250 12.01 -6.61 -5.02
C THR A 250 12.91 -5.94 -3.97
N ALA A 251 14.22 -5.88 -4.24
CA ALA A 251 15.21 -5.27 -3.36
C ALA A 251 15.00 -3.75 -3.20
N THR A 252 14.63 -3.06 -4.28
CA THR A 252 14.33 -1.61 -4.27
C THR A 252 13.04 -1.33 -3.50
N HIS A 253 11.98 -2.09 -3.76
CA HIS A 253 10.69 -1.90 -3.10
C HIS A 253 10.80 -2.14 -1.58
N ARG A 254 11.53 -3.18 -1.14
CA ARG A 254 11.76 -3.46 0.28
C ARG A 254 12.47 -2.32 1.00
N ARG A 255 13.47 -1.71 0.35
CA ARG A 255 14.24 -0.59 0.94
C ARG A 255 13.45 0.70 0.98
N LEU A 256 12.73 0.99 -0.10
CA LEU A 256 11.88 2.17 -0.15
C LEU A 256 10.73 2.06 0.88
N ALA A 257 10.17 0.86 1.04
CA ALA A 257 9.19 0.55 2.09
C ALA A 257 9.75 0.83 3.49
N ALA A 258 10.96 0.34 3.79
CA ALA A 258 11.61 0.59 5.09
C ALA A 258 11.88 2.09 5.32
N ARG A 259 12.37 2.81 4.30
CA ARG A 259 12.69 4.24 4.39
C ARG A 259 11.48 5.14 4.55
N LEU A 260 10.38 4.80 3.88
CA LEU A 260 9.14 5.58 3.95
C LEU A 260 8.20 5.11 5.06
N GLU A 261 8.58 4.07 5.81
CA GLU A 261 7.72 3.39 6.78
C GLU A 261 6.37 2.94 6.17
N LEU A 262 6.41 2.59 4.88
CA LEU A 262 5.26 2.18 4.08
C LEU A 262 5.34 0.69 3.75
N PRO A 263 4.20 -0.03 3.66
CA PRO A 263 4.19 -1.40 3.16
C PRO A 263 4.66 -1.48 1.70
N VAL A 264 5.37 -2.56 1.36
CA VAL A 264 5.92 -2.84 0.02
C VAL A 264 4.87 -2.76 -1.10
N GLU A 265 3.61 -3.11 -0.82
CA GLU A 265 2.54 -3.02 -1.84
C GLU A 265 1.99 -1.60 -2.01
N GLN A 266 2.15 -0.73 -1.00
CA GLN A 266 1.79 0.69 -1.10
C GLN A 266 2.87 1.49 -1.85
N ILE A 267 4.12 1.00 -1.82
CA ILE A 267 5.24 1.54 -2.60
C ILE A 267 4.95 1.52 -4.10
N GLU A 268 4.21 0.56 -4.63
CA GLU A 268 3.85 0.54 -6.06
C GLU A 268 2.95 1.72 -6.46
N SER A 269 2.14 2.23 -5.51
CA SER A 269 1.38 3.47 -5.72
C SER A 269 2.26 4.72 -5.63
N VAL A 270 3.27 4.73 -4.77
CA VAL A 270 4.28 5.80 -4.66
C VAL A 270 5.16 5.83 -5.91
N ILE A 271 5.64 4.68 -6.37
CA ILE A 271 6.44 4.56 -7.59
C ILE A 271 5.63 5.04 -8.80
N ARG A 272 4.35 4.68 -8.93
CA ARG A 272 3.48 5.22 -10.00
C ARG A 272 3.33 6.75 -9.95
N LEU A 273 3.41 7.37 -8.76
CA LEU A 273 3.36 8.83 -8.60
C LEU A 273 4.66 9.52 -9.07
N VAL A 274 5.81 8.85 -8.93
CA VAL A 274 7.15 9.37 -9.30
C VAL A 274 7.59 8.91 -10.71
N ALA A 275 6.99 7.83 -11.23
CA ALA A 275 7.36 7.14 -12.48
C ALA A 275 7.35 8.01 -13.74
N SER A 276 6.57 9.09 -13.77
CA SER A 276 6.56 10.03 -14.91
C SER A 276 7.92 10.65 -15.25
N GLN A 277 8.96 10.49 -14.40
CA GLN A 277 10.29 11.06 -14.61
C GLN A 277 11.48 10.16 -14.16
N LEU A 278 11.29 8.84 -14.03
CA LEU A 278 12.29 7.94 -13.41
C LEU A 278 13.35 7.34 -14.36
N ASP A 279 13.15 7.38 -15.67
CA ASP A 279 14.04 6.70 -16.64
C ASP A 279 15.51 7.18 -16.58
N ALA A 280 15.72 8.48 -16.30
CA ALA A 280 17.07 9.06 -16.22
C ALA A 280 17.87 8.62 -14.97
N SER A 281 17.21 8.24 -13.88
CA SER A 281 17.89 7.88 -12.62
C SER A 281 18.52 6.48 -12.67
N VAL A 282 17.86 5.53 -13.34
CA VAL A 282 18.35 4.14 -13.46
C VAL A 282 19.61 4.07 -14.32
N ILE A 283 19.62 4.77 -15.46
CA ILE A 283 20.75 4.78 -16.40
C ILE A 283 21.99 5.41 -15.75
N ARG A 284 21.83 6.48 -14.97
CA ARG A 284 22.94 7.15 -14.30
C ARG A 284 23.66 6.23 -13.32
N TYR A 285 22.93 5.50 -12.47
CA TYR A 285 23.55 4.67 -11.43
C TYR A 285 24.17 3.37 -11.95
N LEU A 286 23.75 2.88 -13.12
CA LEU A 286 24.38 1.75 -13.79
C LEU A 286 25.63 2.15 -14.61
N LYS A 287 25.86 3.44 -14.85
CA LYS A 287 27.07 3.97 -15.53
C LYS A 287 28.21 4.32 -14.58
N ASP A 288 27.87 4.72 -13.34
CA ASP A 288 28.83 5.16 -12.33
C ASP A 288 29.58 3.98 -11.65
N ARG A 289 29.38 2.72 -12.10
CA ARG A 289 30.07 1.50 -11.62
C ARG A 289 30.30 0.51 -12.76
#